data_AF-A0A3D1AQP7-F1
#
_entry.id   AF-A0A3D1AQP7-F1
#
_cell.length_a   1.000
_cell.length_b   1.000
_cell.length_c   1.000
_cell.angle_alpha   90.00
_cell.angle_beta   90.00
_cell.angle_gamma   90.00
#
_symmetry.space_group_name_H-M   'P 1'
#
loop_
_entity.id
_entity.type
_entity.pdbx_description
1 polymer ?
#
loop_
_entity_poly.entity_id
_entity_poly.type
_entity_poly.pdbx_seq_one_letter_code
_entity_poly.pdbx_strand_id
1 'polypeptide(L)'
;MEDLLNPITGLTAKERKCLLSWVASLPEEQVIGIFQDGVKKSFQLQKERPDLSGKINKYCAFVVAARRAGWDTIKGKGYRVAQKEQYEDFTHLRRAKTAELLQRGRTPVLRRKILAYWGEIKELKIDGMGFRPIADYLRKTRKLKVSPSYLMKLWHEVEENA
;
A
#
# COMPACT_ATOMS: atom_id res chain seq x y z
N MET A 1 3.32 8.63 -29.04
CA MET A 1 4.34 7.63 -28.60
C MET A 1 3.78 6.67 -27.55
N GLU A 2 3.03 7.16 -26.56
CA GLU A 2 2.35 6.29 -25.58
C GLU A 2 1.35 5.33 -26.24
N ASP A 3 0.61 5.77 -27.27
CA ASP A 3 -0.34 4.92 -28.00
C ASP A 3 0.32 3.77 -28.77
N LEU A 4 1.61 3.89 -29.09
CA LEU A 4 2.40 2.82 -29.71
C LEU A 4 2.98 1.87 -28.65
N LEU A 5 3.46 2.42 -27.53
CA LEU A 5 4.17 1.66 -26.51
C LEU A 5 3.23 0.89 -25.58
N ASN A 6 2.06 1.44 -25.25
CA ASN A 6 1.11 0.83 -24.32
C ASN A 6 0.59 -0.53 -24.83
N PRO A 7 0.19 -0.71 -26.11
CA PRO A 7 -0.24 -2.01 -26.61
C PRO A 7 0.88 -3.04 -26.66
N ILE A 8 2.13 -2.63 -26.93
CA ILE A 8 3.28 -3.54 -27.04
C ILE A 8 3.76 -3.98 -25.65
N THR A 9 3.89 -3.02 -24.74
CA THR A 9 4.43 -3.29 -23.39
C THR A 9 3.37 -3.72 -22.40
N GLY A 10 2.08 -3.50 -22.70
CA GLY A 10 0.94 -3.75 -21.81
C GLY A 10 0.94 -2.89 -20.53
N LEU A 11 1.70 -1.79 -20.53
CA LEU A 11 1.86 -0.87 -19.40
C LEU A 11 1.58 0.56 -19.84
N THR A 12 1.06 1.37 -18.92
CA THR A 12 0.96 2.83 -19.06
C THR A 12 2.34 3.50 -18.90
N ALA A 13 2.47 4.76 -19.30
CA ALA A 13 3.71 5.50 -19.12
C ALA A 13 4.16 5.62 -17.65
N LYS A 14 3.19 5.78 -16.73
CA LYS A 14 3.45 5.80 -15.28
C LYS A 14 4.00 4.46 -14.79
N GLU A 15 3.37 3.35 -15.21
CA GLU A 15 3.82 2.01 -14.86
C GLU A 15 5.22 1.70 -15.41
N ARG A 16 5.52 2.12 -16.66
CA ARG A 16 6.87 1.97 -17.22
C ARG A 16 7.93 2.71 -16.40
N LYS A 17 7.64 3.93 -15.93
CA LYS A 17 8.56 4.67 -15.03
C LYS A 17 8.78 3.92 -13.71
N CYS A 18 7.72 3.39 -13.10
CA CYS A 18 7.82 2.59 -11.89
C CYS A 18 8.61 1.29 -12.11
N LEU A 19 8.45 0.64 -13.26
CA LEU A 19 9.23 -0.53 -13.66
C LEU A 19 10.72 -0.20 -13.77
N LEU A 20 11.07 0.88 -14.45
CA LEU A 20 12.48 1.29 -14.60
C LEU A 20 13.12 1.59 -13.25
N SER A 21 12.40 2.29 -12.36
CA SER A 21 12.86 2.54 -11.00
C SER A 21 13.01 1.25 -10.18
N TRP A 22 12.14 0.26 -10.39
CA TRP A 22 12.26 -1.04 -9.74
C TRP A 22 13.46 -1.83 -10.24
N VAL A 23 13.67 -1.92 -11.56
CA VAL A 23 14.86 -2.61 -12.12
C VAL A 23 16.13 -1.99 -11.56
N ALA A 24 16.21 -0.65 -11.50
CA ALA A 24 17.37 0.05 -10.94
C ALA A 24 17.60 -0.24 -9.43
N SER A 25 16.60 -0.79 -8.72
CA SER A 25 16.73 -1.18 -7.31
C SER A 25 17.16 -2.63 -7.11
N LEU A 26 17.32 -3.41 -8.18
CA LEU A 26 17.71 -4.82 -8.10
C LEU A 26 19.24 -4.98 -8.01
N PRO A 27 19.73 -6.11 -7.47
CA PRO A 27 21.15 -6.47 -7.57
C PRO A 27 21.61 -6.54 -9.03
N GLU A 28 22.87 -6.18 -9.28
CA GLU A 28 23.43 -6.09 -10.64
C GLU A 28 23.28 -7.39 -11.44
N GLU A 29 23.45 -8.57 -10.81
CA GLU A 29 23.25 -9.87 -11.45
C GLU A 29 21.85 -10.03 -12.06
N GLN A 30 20.82 -9.59 -11.33
CA GLN A 30 19.43 -9.66 -11.81
C GLN A 30 19.18 -8.64 -12.92
N VAL A 31 19.78 -7.44 -12.81
CA VAL A 31 19.71 -6.42 -13.86
C VAL A 31 20.35 -6.93 -15.15
N ILE A 32 21.53 -7.56 -15.08
CA ILE A 32 22.21 -8.18 -16.22
C ILE A 32 21.33 -9.27 -16.86
N GLY A 33 20.70 -10.12 -16.05
CA GLY A 33 19.77 -11.13 -16.54
C GLY A 33 18.59 -10.53 -17.33
N ILE A 34 17.96 -9.48 -16.78
CA ILE A 34 16.87 -8.75 -17.46
C ILE A 34 17.35 -8.15 -18.78
N PHE A 35 18.56 -7.58 -18.82
CA PHE A 35 19.14 -7.04 -20.05
C PHE A 35 19.35 -8.12 -21.10
N GLN A 36 19.94 -9.26 -20.71
CA GLN A 36 20.21 -10.36 -21.64
C GLN A 36 18.92 -10.93 -22.24
N ASP A 37 17.88 -11.09 -21.43
CA ASP A 37 16.56 -11.53 -21.88
C ASP A 37 15.86 -10.48 -22.73
N GLY A 38 16.03 -9.19 -22.42
CA GLY A 38 15.58 -8.08 -23.24
C GLY A 38 16.18 -8.11 -24.64
N VAL A 39 17.48 -8.42 -24.77
CA VAL A 39 18.15 -8.57 -26.07
C VAL A 39 17.56 -9.72 -26.86
N LYS A 40 17.41 -10.92 -26.26
CA LYS A 40 16.78 -12.08 -26.93
C LYS A 40 15.36 -11.74 -27.39
N LYS A 41 14.58 -11.06 -26.56
CA LYS A 41 13.21 -10.67 -26.86
C LYS A 41 13.14 -9.61 -27.97
N SER A 42 14.13 -8.73 -28.09
CA SER A 42 14.16 -7.72 -29.15
C SER A 42 14.27 -8.35 -30.55
N PHE A 43 15.05 -9.43 -30.70
CA PHE A 43 15.12 -10.18 -31.96
C PHE A 43 13.80 -10.89 -32.29
N GLN A 44 13.11 -11.43 -31.28
CA GLN A 44 11.78 -12.04 -31.48
C GLN A 44 10.76 -11.00 -31.92
N LEU A 45 10.70 -9.86 -31.23
CA LEU A 45 9.80 -8.76 -31.58
C LEU A 45 10.12 -8.13 -32.94
N GLN A 46 11.39 -8.14 -33.37
CA GLN A 46 11.78 -7.67 -34.70
C GLN A 46 11.22 -8.58 -35.80
N LYS A 47 11.16 -9.90 -35.55
CA LYS A 47 10.54 -10.87 -36.48
C LYS A 47 9.01 -10.71 -36.51
N GLU A 48 8.39 -10.50 -35.35
CA GLU A 48 6.93 -10.34 -35.23
C GLU A 48 6.45 -8.99 -35.78
N ARG A 49 7.25 -7.93 -35.66
CA ARG A 49 6.91 -6.56 -36.07
C ARG A 49 8.12 -5.86 -36.71
N PRO A 50 8.39 -6.14 -37.99
CA PRO A 50 9.50 -5.51 -38.72
C PRO A 50 9.31 -3.99 -38.89
N ASP A 51 8.07 -3.50 -38.79
CA ASP A 51 7.71 -2.09 -38.98
C ASP A 51 8.20 -1.16 -37.85
N LEU A 52 8.64 -1.74 -36.74
CA LEU A 52 9.09 -0.98 -35.57
C LEU A 52 10.56 -0.56 -35.68
N SER A 53 10.83 0.71 -35.39
CA SER A 53 12.21 1.20 -35.23
C SER A 53 12.97 0.35 -34.21
N GLY A 54 14.19 -0.06 -34.55
CA GLY A 54 15.03 -0.90 -33.69
C GLY A 54 15.26 -0.33 -32.29
N LYS A 55 15.24 0.99 -32.11
CA LYS A 55 15.34 1.65 -30.80
C LYS A 55 14.10 1.38 -29.94
N ILE A 56 12.92 1.55 -30.52
CA ILE A 56 11.62 1.34 -29.86
C ILE A 56 11.46 -0.15 -29.51
N ASN A 57 11.85 -1.02 -30.43
CA ASN A 57 11.79 -2.45 -30.22
C ASN A 57 12.65 -2.90 -29.02
N LYS A 58 13.92 -2.45 -28.94
CA LYS A 58 14.80 -2.74 -27.79
C LYS A 58 14.21 -2.26 -26.47
N TYR A 59 13.64 -1.06 -26.45
CA TYR A 59 12.98 -0.52 -25.26
C TYR A 59 11.78 -1.39 -24.83
N CYS A 60 10.87 -1.71 -25.77
CA CYS A 60 9.71 -2.56 -25.50
C CYS A 60 10.12 -3.95 -25.02
N ALA A 61 11.14 -4.54 -25.66
CA ALA A 61 11.67 -5.84 -25.30
C ALA A 61 12.21 -5.87 -23.86
N PHE A 62 12.96 -4.83 -23.47
CA PHE A 62 13.46 -4.67 -22.11
C PHE A 62 12.32 -4.56 -21.08
N VAL A 63 11.32 -3.73 -21.36
CA VAL A 63 10.15 -3.59 -20.49
C VAL A 63 9.42 -4.93 -20.33
N VAL A 64 9.22 -5.68 -21.41
CA VAL A 64 8.58 -7.01 -21.36
C VAL A 64 9.44 -8.02 -20.60
N ALA A 65 10.76 -8.00 -20.76
CA ALA A 65 11.67 -8.87 -20.00
C ALA A 65 11.63 -8.58 -18.49
N ALA A 66 11.68 -7.31 -18.10
CA ALA A 66 11.57 -6.88 -16.71
C ALA A 66 10.22 -7.27 -16.08
N ARG A 67 9.13 -7.23 -16.86
CA ARG A 67 7.82 -7.74 -16.41
C ARG A 67 7.86 -9.23 -16.07
N ARG A 68 8.46 -10.03 -16.96
CA ARG A 68 8.62 -11.48 -16.78
C ARG A 68 9.56 -11.85 -15.63
N ALA A 69 10.58 -11.03 -15.38
CA ALA A 69 11.52 -11.21 -14.28
C ALA A 69 10.91 -10.96 -12.88
N GLY A 70 9.65 -10.54 -12.81
CA GLY A 70 8.91 -10.45 -11.55
C GLY A 70 8.43 -9.06 -11.18
N TRP A 71 8.49 -8.06 -12.07
CA TRP A 71 7.87 -6.77 -11.78
C TRP A 71 6.36 -6.91 -11.54
N ASP A 72 5.68 -7.72 -12.38
CA ASP A 72 4.23 -7.96 -12.24
C ASP A 72 3.89 -8.67 -10.92
N THR A 73 4.81 -9.47 -10.37
CA THR A 73 4.61 -10.31 -9.17
C THR A 73 5.05 -9.63 -7.86
N ILE A 74 6.11 -8.81 -7.88
CA ILE A 74 6.73 -8.24 -6.67
C ILE A 74 6.24 -6.80 -6.37
N LYS A 75 5.91 -5.98 -7.38
CA LYS A 75 5.52 -4.57 -7.16
C LYS A 75 4.39 -4.02 -8.05
N GLY A 76 4.13 -4.61 -9.22
CA GLY A 76 3.35 -3.96 -10.28
C GLY A 76 1.84 -4.07 -10.14
N LYS A 77 1.32 -5.24 -9.80
CA LYS A 77 -0.14 -5.49 -9.80
C LYS A 77 -0.57 -6.33 -8.60
N GLY A 78 -0.67 -5.67 -7.45
CA GLY A 78 -1.40 -6.22 -6.31
C GLY A 78 -2.76 -6.75 -6.76
N TYR A 79 -3.03 -8.03 -6.48
CA TYR A 79 -4.29 -8.76 -6.65
C TYR A 79 -4.81 -9.01 -8.10
N ARG A 80 -4.56 -8.14 -9.08
CA ARG A 80 -5.20 -8.26 -10.42
C ARG A 80 -4.56 -9.25 -11.40
N VAL A 81 -3.32 -9.70 -11.15
CA VAL A 81 -2.57 -10.59 -12.06
C VAL A 81 -1.96 -11.80 -11.35
N ALA A 82 -1.80 -11.73 -10.03
CA ALA A 82 -1.37 -12.86 -9.23
C ALA A 82 -2.45 -13.96 -9.28
N GLN A 83 -2.16 -15.06 -9.95
CA GLN A 83 -2.95 -16.29 -9.84
C GLN A 83 -2.99 -16.75 -8.36
N LYS A 84 -3.89 -17.69 -8.07
CA LYS A 84 -4.25 -18.15 -6.72
C LYS A 84 -3.03 -18.50 -5.84
N GLU A 85 -1.98 -19.05 -6.43
CA GLU A 85 -0.75 -19.48 -5.74
C GLU A 85 0.01 -18.33 -5.06
N GLN A 86 0.25 -17.22 -5.75
CA GLN A 86 0.93 -16.06 -5.15
C GLN A 86 0.08 -15.36 -4.08
N TYR A 87 -1.25 -15.40 -4.20
CA TYR A 87 -2.11 -14.91 -3.12
C TYR A 87 -1.88 -15.70 -1.83
N GLU A 88 -1.72 -17.01 -1.95
CA GLU A 88 -1.46 -17.89 -0.81
C GLU A 88 -0.09 -17.64 -0.18
N ASP A 89 0.95 -17.39 -0.99
CA ASP A 89 2.30 -17.08 -0.49
C ASP A 89 2.32 -15.80 0.37
N PHE A 90 1.61 -14.75 -0.04
CA PHE A 90 1.53 -13.49 0.71
C PHE A 90 0.47 -13.50 1.82
N THR A 91 -0.25 -14.60 2.06
CA THR A 91 -1.24 -14.68 3.15
C THR A 91 -0.58 -14.56 4.50
N HIS A 92 0.60 -15.17 4.68
CA HIS A 92 1.34 -15.12 5.93
C HIS A 92 1.81 -13.70 6.25
N LEU A 93 2.35 -12.98 5.26
CA LEU A 93 2.78 -11.59 5.43
C LEU A 93 1.60 -10.64 5.72
N ARG A 94 0.45 -10.88 5.09
CA ARG A 94 -0.77 -10.12 5.38
C ARG A 94 -1.32 -10.43 6.76
N ARG A 95 -1.43 -11.71 7.13
CA ARG A 95 -1.85 -12.13 8.47
C ARG A 95 -0.90 -11.59 9.54
N ALA A 96 0.41 -11.60 9.29
CA ALA A 96 1.41 -11.03 10.19
C ALA A 96 1.23 -9.52 10.33
N LYS A 97 1.03 -8.76 9.24
CA LYS A 97 0.73 -7.31 9.34
C LYS A 97 -0.61 -7.00 10.01
N THR A 98 -1.64 -7.80 9.75
CA THR A 98 -2.94 -7.65 10.42
C THR A 98 -2.83 -7.98 11.90
N ALA A 99 -2.11 -9.04 12.25
CA ALA A 99 -1.80 -9.40 13.64
C ALA A 99 -0.95 -8.34 14.32
N GLU A 100 0.05 -7.77 13.64
CA GLU A 100 0.85 -6.66 14.13
C GLU A 100 0.00 -5.39 14.34
N LEU A 101 -0.97 -5.12 13.45
CA LEU A 101 -1.92 -4.01 13.60
C LEU A 101 -2.92 -4.25 14.74
N LEU A 102 -3.34 -5.50 14.95
CA LEU A 102 -4.18 -5.91 16.07
C LEU A 102 -3.41 -5.87 17.40
N GLN A 103 -2.16 -6.34 17.43
CA GLN A 103 -1.28 -6.35 18.60
C GLN A 103 -0.77 -4.96 18.97
N ARG A 104 -0.35 -4.15 17.99
CA ARG A 104 0.01 -2.75 18.22
C ARG A 104 -1.22 -1.96 18.66
N GLY A 105 -2.39 -2.30 18.14
CA GLY A 105 -3.64 -1.61 18.39
C GLY A 105 -3.57 -0.14 17.95
N ARG A 106 -4.70 0.44 17.57
CA ARG A 106 -4.77 1.89 17.29
C ARG A 106 -4.92 2.73 18.57
N THR A 107 -4.64 2.16 19.75
CA THR A 107 -5.32 2.58 20.99
C THR A 107 -4.61 2.34 22.35
N PRO A 108 -3.31 2.00 22.51
CA PRO A 108 -2.73 2.04 23.86
C PRO A 108 -2.52 3.48 24.35
N VAL A 109 -1.94 4.34 23.50
CA VAL A 109 -1.54 5.70 23.89
C VAL A 109 -2.74 6.63 24.00
N LEU A 110 -3.69 6.56 23.06
CA LEU A 110 -4.87 7.42 23.08
C LEU A 110 -5.79 7.07 24.26
N ARG A 111 -6.01 5.78 24.52
CA ARG A 111 -6.80 5.30 25.66
C ARG A 111 -6.18 5.76 26.98
N ARG A 112 -4.87 5.55 27.18
CA ARG A 112 -4.15 6.01 28.39
C ARG A 112 -4.28 7.52 28.60
N LYS A 113 -4.14 8.31 27.53
CA LYS A 113 -4.30 9.78 27.60
C LYS A 113 -5.71 10.18 27.99
N ILE A 114 -6.74 9.54 27.44
CA ILE A 114 -8.14 9.84 27.79
C ILE A 114 -8.44 9.42 29.23
N LEU A 115 -7.98 8.23 29.64
CA LEU A 115 -8.16 7.74 31.01
C LEU A 115 -7.46 8.64 32.05
N ALA A 116 -6.32 9.24 31.72
CA ALA A 116 -5.64 10.21 32.58
C ALA A 116 -6.49 11.47 32.87
N TYR A 117 -7.39 11.83 31.96
CA TYR A 117 -8.32 12.97 32.12
C TYR A 117 -9.77 12.50 32.32
N TRP A 118 -9.98 11.26 32.77
CA TRP A 118 -11.31 10.69 32.88
C TRP A 118 -12.21 11.44 33.89
N GLY A 119 -11.62 11.97 34.97
CA GLY A 119 -12.32 12.79 35.95
C GLY A 119 -13.02 14.01 35.33
N GLU A 120 -12.29 14.79 34.51
CA GLU A 120 -12.85 15.94 33.79
C GLU A 120 -13.97 15.53 32.84
N ILE A 121 -13.80 14.39 32.14
CA ILE A 121 -14.81 13.86 31.21
C ILE A 121 -16.07 13.44 31.98
N LYS A 122 -15.92 12.86 33.16
CA LYS A 122 -17.02 12.41 34.02
C LYS A 122 -17.80 13.58 34.60
N GLU A 123 -17.12 14.60 35.10
CA GLU A 123 -17.74 15.84 35.58
C GLU A 123 -18.57 16.51 34.48
N LEU A 124 -17.97 16.74 33.31
CA LEU A 124 -18.67 17.33 32.16
C LEU A 124 -19.88 16.50 31.71
N LYS A 125 -19.81 15.18 31.85
CA LYS A 125 -20.92 14.28 31.49
C LYS A 125 -22.04 14.31 32.52
N ILE A 126 -21.72 14.39 33.81
CA ILE A 126 -22.68 14.54 34.91
C ILE A 126 -23.39 15.91 34.82
N ASP A 127 -22.67 16.96 34.41
CA ASP A 127 -23.22 18.29 34.12
C ASP A 127 -24.16 18.33 32.88
N GLY A 128 -24.45 17.17 32.29
CA GLY A 128 -25.40 17.01 31.20
C GLY A 128 -24.81 17.19 29.80
N MET A 129 -23.49 17.31 29.64
CA MET A 129 -22.92 17.48 28.30
C MET A 129 -22.96 16.19 27.47
N GLY A 130 -23.19 16.35 26.17
CA GLY A 130 -23.06 15.27 25.20
C GLY A 130 -21.59 14.96 24.87
N PHE A 131 -21.31 13.75 24.38
CA PHE A 131 -19.94 13.34 24.00
C PHE A 131 -19.34 14.16 22.85
N ARG A 132 -20.17 14.84 22.05
CA ARG A 132 -19.71 15.70 20.95
C ARG A 132 -19.10 17.02 21.48
N PRO A 133 -19.77 17.80 22.34
CA PRO A 133 -19.15 18.88 23.10
C PRO A 133 -17.87 18.48 23.86
N ILE A 134 -17.89 17.33 24.52
CA ILE A 134 -16.73 16.84 25.30
C ILE A 134 -15.54 16.53 24.39
N ALA A 135 -15.76 15.90 23.23
CA ALA A 135 -14.69 15.67 22.25
C ALA A 135 -14.08 16.98 21.73
N ASP A 136 -14.93 18.00 21.50
CA ASP A 136 -14.47 19.33 21.08
C ASP A 136 -13.70 20.05 22.17
N TYR A 137 -14.11 19.91 23.44
CA TYR A 137 -13.39 20.41 24.60
C TYR A 137 -11.99 19.78 24.67
N LEU A 138 -11.88 18.44 24.67
CA LEU A 138 -10.61 17.71 24.73
C LEU A 138 -9.67 18.06 23.58
N ARG A 139 -10.22 18.35 22.39
CA ARG A 139 -9.45 18.81 21.24
C ARG A 139 -8.87 20.21 21.46
N LYS A 140 -9.63 21.13 22.08
CA LYS A 140 -9.20 22.52 22.31
C LYS A 140 -8.26 22.65 23.49
N THR A 141 -8.58 22.05 24.63
CA THR A 141 -7.82 22.22 25.89
C THR A 141 -6.63 21.27 25.99
N ARG A 142 -6.83 19.99 25.65
CA ARG A 142 -5.82 18.93 25.83
C ARG A 142 -5.11 18.52 24.54
N LYS A 143 -5.45 19.15 23.40
CA LYS A 143 -4.95 18.81 22.05
C LYS A 143 -5.16 17.32 21.70
N LEU A 144 -6.19 16.69 22.28
CA LEU A 144 -6.52 15.29 22.06
C LEU A 144 -7.60 15.18 20.97
N LYS A 145 -7.23 14.62 19.81
CA LYS A 145 -8.19 14.37 18.73
C LYS A 145 -8.91 13.04 18.97
N VAL A 146 -10.10 13.11 19.55
CA VAL A 146 -10.94 11.96 19.87
C VAL A 146 -12.27 12.09 19.14
N SER A 147 -12.82 10.97 18.64
CA SER A 147 -14.17 10.97 18.07
C SER A 147 -15.23 10.80 19.17
N PRO A 148 -16.42 11.43 19.05
CA PRO A 148 -17.50 11.26 20.02
C PRO A 148 -17.92 9.79 20.20
N SER A 149 -17.95 9.02 19.11
CA SER A 149 -18.26 7.59 19.14
C SER A 149 -17.22 6.77 19.91
N TYR A 150 -15.96 7.20 19.93
CA TYR A 150 -14.92 6.53 20.70
C TYR A 150 -15.07 6.84 22.20
N LEU A 151 -15.41 8.07 22.58
CA LEU A 151 -15.72 8.42 23.97
C LEU A 151 -16.93 7.65 24.50
N MET A 152 -17.99 7.53 23.71
CA MET A 152 -19.17 6.75 24.07
C MET A 152 -18.80 5.27 24.32
N LYS A 153 -18.07 4.64 23.41
CA LYS A 153 -17.59 3.26 23.61
C LYS A 153 -16.75 3.12 24.88
N LEU A 154 -15.81 4.04 25.11
CA LEU A 154 -14.96 4.02 26.29
C LEU A 154 -15.77 4.24 27.58
N TRP A 155 -16.83 5.05 27.53
CA TRP A 155 -17.75 5.27 28.65
C TRP A 155 -18.49 3.99 29.03
N HIS A 156 -19.10 3.30 28.07
CA HIS A 156 -19.73 1.99 28.31
C HIS A 156 -18.72 0.96 28.84
N GLU A 157 -17.50 0.94 28.29
CA GLU A 157 -16.44 0.02 28.76
C GLU A 157 -15.98 0.28 30.20
N VAL A 158 -15.99 1.54 30.67
CA VAL A 158 -15.44 1.92 31.98
C VAL A 158 -16.52 2.05 33.05
N GLU A 159 -17.72 2.50 32.70
CA GLU A 159 -18.79 2.82 33.66
C GLU A 159 -19.97 1.81 33.64
N GLU A 160 -20.17 1.05 32.55
CA GLU A 160 -21.22 -0.01 32.52
C GLU A 160 -20.68 -1.43 32.74
N ASN A 161 -19.37 -1.64 32.64
CA ASN A 161 -18.71 -2.90 32.98
C ASN A 161 -17.92 -2.83 34.31
N ALA A 162 -18.18 -1.81 35.14
CA ALA A 162 -17.66 -1.65 36.50
C ALA A 162 -18.78 -1.87 37.51
#